data_AF-A0A660Y926-F1
#
_entry.id   AF-A0A660Y926-F1
#
_cell.length_a   1.000
_cell.length_b   1.000
_cell.length_c   1.000
_cell.angle_alpha   90.00
_cell.angle_beta   90.00
_cell.angle_gamma   90.00
#
_symmetry.space_group_name_H-M   'P 1'
#
loop_
_entity.id
_entity.type
_entity.pdbx_description
1 polymer ?
#
loop_
_entity_poly.entity_id
_entity_poly.type
_entity_poly.pdbx_seq_one_letter_code
_entity_poly.pdbx_strand_id
1 'polypeptide(L)'
;MNLIYPILYAETHYTPPFLFSFLKRRQPEILADAPFRVEPSSPIPLLCLIKDAHHYPVTLERVSVSVRAPSGSIRRIDFPLHVSISEAFWHRVLPIDVSEPGRTLLDVTFHGTRKGKRWVVRNDNYRTASHGPLLVEVASEPLPRAADWYYGEAHTHTQYTNDQVEFGAPIAATVALARAMGLSWFAATDHSYDLDDCPDNFLRNDPDNPLWCALKRDIEQAHQERPDFVALIGEEVSCGNAEGQNVHLLAYGLSDLIVGKGDSAEQWFRTRPDRSVSEVLEEVHRQGGVSYAAHPLEPTPFFQKRLIRRGNWHREDLLYEGLSGLQFWNGKRDAGLMRGRKAWIDLLLEGKRVFALGGDDAHGNFNRFRQIRVPFVTIRESDQQRFGAVRTALYLPDGLSELGMLEALRAGRSMITDGPFVAFQLEGEGGSKSVLGGRFLAGNSGWNLKRRPPGSSEIFARSCYTGGTSPKDERRYFNDGRGRSDGFPFGQRWRS
;
A
#
# COMPACT_ATOMS: atom_id res chain seq x y z
N MET A 1 22.85 -27.34 -8.17
CA MET A 1 21.39 -27.38 -8.34
C MET A 1 20.85 -26.12 -7.67
N ASN A 2 20.82 -25.01 -8.40
CA ASN A 2 20.48 -23.69 -7.83
C ASN A 2 18.97 -23.49 -7.92
N LEU A 3 18.25 -23.86 -6.87
CA LEU A 3 16.86 -23.44 -6.70
C LEU A 3 16.87 -21.97 -6.26
N ILE A 4 16.46 -21.08 -7.16
CA ILE A 4 16.26 -19.66 -6.88
C ILE A 4 14.74 -19.43 -6.87
N TYR A 5 14.19 -19.35 -5.66
CA TYR A 5 12.80 -18.98 -5.33
C TYR A 5 12.57 -17.46 -5.51
N PRO A 6 11.30 -17.00 -5.56
CA PRO A 6 10.96 -15.61 -5.91
C PRO A 6 11.38 -14.59 -4.84
N ILE A 7 11.46 -13.32 -5.28
CA ILE A 7 11.76 -12.13 -4.46
C ILE A 7 10.48 -11.78 -3.69
N LEU A 8 10.52 -11.88 -2.37
CA LEU A 8 9.34 -11.82 -1.51
C LEU A 8 9.73 -11.32 -0.10
N TYR A 9 8.82 -11.01 0.82
CA TYR A 9 9.17 -10.49 2.17
C TYR A 9 10.06 -11.42 3.03
N ALA A 10 10.44 -10.97 4.23
CA ALA A 10 11.47 -11.63 5.03
C ALA A 10 10.87 -12.56 6.11
N GLU A 11 10.09 -13.56 5.73
CA GLU A 11 9.81 -14.70 6.62
C GLU A 11 11.09 -15.54 6.76
N THR A 12 11.70 -15.51 7.95
CA THR A 12 13.00 -16.15 8.17
C THR A 12 12.92 -17.51 8.86
N HIS A 13 11.78 -17.87 9.46
CA HIS A 13 11.62 -19.14 10.17
C HIS A 13 11.14 -20.29 9.29
N TYR A 14 10.48 -20.01 8.16
CA TYR A 14 10.15 -21.05 7.20
C TYR A 14 11.42 -21.73 6.64
N THR A 15 11.38 -23.05 6.53
CA THR A 15 12.43 -23.84 5.89
C THR A 15 11.80 -25.10 5.31
N PRO A 16 11.86 -25.31 3.98
CA PRO A 16 11.32 -26.52 3.37
C PRO A 16 11.99 -27.78 3.94
N PRO A 17 11.28 -28.93 3.95
CA PRO A 17 11.88 -30.21 4.32
C PRO A 17 13.18 -30.46 3.54
N PHE A 18 14.22 -30.95 4.22
CA PHE A 18 15.53 -31.30 3.66
C PHE A 18 16.39 -30.14 3.13
N LEU A 19 15.95 -28.89 3.27
CA LEU A 19 16.76 -27.70 2.98
C LEU A 19 17.26 -27.03 4.27
N PHE A 20 18.36 -26.30 4.14
CA PHE A 20 18.91 -25.48 5.22
C PHE A 20 18.67 -24.01 4.91
N SER A 21 18.22 -23.25 5.91
CA SER A 21 18.11 -21.79 5.80
C SER A 21 19.21 -21.08 6.56
N PHE A 22 20.03 -20.34 5.82
CA PHE A 22 21.00 -19.40 6.38
C PHE A 22 20.31 -18.15 6.93
N LEU A 23 19.05 -17.87 6.63
CA LEU A 23 18.32 -16.76 7.27
C LEU A 23 17.74 -17.17 8.63
N LYS A 24 17.36 -18.44 8.79
CA LYS A 24 16.72 -18.96 10.01
C LYS A 24 17.59 -18.85 11.26
N ARG A 25 16.97 -18.37 12.34
CA ARG A 25 17.57 -18.28 13.68
C ARG A 25 16.75 -19.08 14.70
N ARG A 26 17.36 -19.43 15.83
CA ARG A 26 16.68 -20.13 16.96
C ARG A 26 16.23 -19.12 18.04
N GLN A 27 15.58 -18.06 17.60
CA GLN A 27 15.11 -16.91 18.38
C GLN A 27 13.91 -16.32 17.63
N PRO A 28 12.99 -15.60 18.28
CA PRO A 28 11.89 -14.97 17.56
C PRO A 28 12.42 -13.91 16.59
N GLU A 29 11.65 -13.56 15.57
CA GLU A 29 11.94 -12.42 14.72
C GLU A 29 11.69 -11.17 15.53
N ILE A 30 12.67 -10.28 15.57
CA ILE A 30 12.62 -9.05 16.36
C ILE A 30 12.98 -7.93 15.40
N LEU A 31 12.06 -6.97 15.23
CA LEU A 31 12.30 -5.82 14.38
C LEU A 31 11.63 -4.56 14.93
N ALA A 32 12.27 -3.44 14.65
CA ALA A 32 11.77 -2.10 14.84
C ALA A 32 11.48 -1.48 13.48
N ASP A 33 10.38 -0.76 13.40
CA ASP A 33 10.03 0.06 12.25
C ASP A 33 9.37 1.37 12.68
N ALA A 34 9.32 2.34 11.77
CA ALA A 34 8.75 3.66 12.02
C ALA A 34 8.24 4.25 10.69
N PRO A 35 7.26 5.14 10.69
CA PRO A 35 6.87 5.80 9.44
C PRO A 35 8.04 6.57 8.85
N PHE A 36 8.17 6.58 7.52
CA PHE A 36 9.24 7.35 6.85
C PHE A 36 9.07 8.86 7.03
N ARG A 37 7.88 9.34 7.40
CA ARG A 37 7.58 10.72 7.73
C ARG A 37 6.58 10.82 8.87
N VAL A 38 6.52 11.97 9.53
CA VAL A 38 5.42 12.32 10.42
C VAL A 38 4.92 13.74 10.18
N GLU A 39 3.65 13.98 10.46
CA GLU A 39 3.01 15.29 10.49
C GLU A 39 3.67 16.20 11.53
N PRO A 40 3.58 17.54 11.36
CA PRO A 40 4.18 18.48 12.30
C PRO A 40 3.69 18.24 13.72
N SER A 41 4.60 18.33 14.68
CA SER A 41 4.33 18.14 16.12
C SER A 41 3.72 16.78 16.52
N SER A 42 3.65 15.81 15.60
CA SER A 42 3.24 14.45 15.93
C SER A 42 4.44 13.66 16.46
N PRO A 43 4.32 12.90 17.57
CA PRO A 43 5.38 12.00 17.98
C PRO A 43 5.60 10.94 16.90
N ILE A 44 6.83 10.43 16.79
CA ILE A 44 7.10 9.30 15.90
C ILE A 44 6.60 8.02 16.56
N PRO A 45 5.61 7.30 15.99
CA PRO A 45 5.22 6.00 16.47
C PRO A 45 6.28 4.97 16.06
N LEU A 46 7.08 4.53 17.03
CA LEU A 46 8.04 3.45 16.85
C LEU A 46 7.33 2.10 17.03
N LEU A 47 7.18 1.34 15.96
CA LEU A 47 6.71 -0.04 16.01
C LEU A 47 7.83 -0.95 16.51
N CYS A 48 7.56 -1.67 17.59
CA CYS A 48 8.36 -2.78 18.08
C CYS A 48 7.58 -4.07 17.84
N LEU A 49 8.13 -4.97 17.04
CA LEU A 49 7.48 -6.22 16.63
C LEU A 49 8.35 -7.42 17.02
N ILE A 50 7.71 -8.43 17.61
CA ILE A 50 8.31 -9.72 17.96
C ILE A 50 7.38 -10.84 17.45
N LYS A 51 7.84 -11.56 16.41
CA LYS A 51 7.11 -12.66 15.77
C LYS A 51 7.74 -14.01 16.12
N ASP A 52 6.91 -15.05 16.17
CA ASP A 52 7.27 -16.45 16.46
C ASP A 52 7.82 -16.70 17.88
N ALA A 53 7.39 -15.87 18.84
CA ALA A 53 7.77 -16.06 20.24
C ALA A 53 7.10 -17.30 20.87
N HIS A 54 5.96 -17.78 20.36
CA HIS A 54 5.38 -19.08 20.73
C HIS A 54 6.34 -20.27 20.51
N HIS A 55 7.20 -20.22 19.48
CA HIS A 55 8.26 -21.21 19.28
C HIS A 55 9.54 -20.88 20.04
N TYR A 56 9.82 -19.59 20.23
CA TYR A 56 11.02 -19.11 20.89
C TYR A 56 10.71 -18.10 22.01
N PRO A 57 10.11 -18.51 23.15
CA PRO A 57 9.67 -17.55 24.16
C PRO A 57 10.82 -16.70 24.70
N VAL A 58 10.55 -15.42 24.92
CA VAL A 58 11.51 -14.41 25.38
C VAL A 58 10.89 -13.52 26.44
N THR A 59 11.74 -12.91 27.27
CA THR A 59 11.36 -11.75 28.09
C THR A 59 12.00 -10.51 27.48
N LEU A 60 11.19 -9.50 27.14
CA LEU A 60 11.65 -8.18 26.72
C LEU A 60 11.71 -7.29 27.96
N GLU A 61 12.92 -6.90 28.34
CA GLU A 61 13.17 -6.10 29.54
C GLU A 61 12.96 -4.61 29.24
N ARG A 62 13.57 -4.12 28.16
CA ARG A 62 13.47 -2.71 27.74
C ARG A 62 13.78 -2.52 26.26
N VAL A 63 13.29 -1.40 25.72
CA VAL A 63 13.68 -0.88 24.41
C VAL A 63 14.39 0.46 24.62
N SER A 64 15.63 0.58 24.15
CA SER A 64 16.38 1.84 24.10
C SER A 64 16.29 2.45 22.72
N VAL A 65 16.14 3.76 22.63
CA VAL A 65 16.16 4.50 21.35
C VAL A 65 17.18 5.62 21.46
N SER A 66 18.17 5.62 20.58
CA SER A 66 19.02 6.78 20.34
C SER A 66 18.41 7.60 19.20
N VAL A 67 17.89 8.77 19.55
CA VAL A 67 17.28 9.73 18.62
C VAL A 67 18.35 10.75 18.25
N ARG A 68 18.71 10.84 16.97
CA ARG A 68 19.55 11.91 16.45
C ARG A 68 18.68 12.90 15.69
N ALA A 69 18.59 14.11 16.22
CA ALA A 69 17.80 15.19 15.65
C ALA A 69 18.52 15.86 14.45
N PRO A 70 17.81 16.64 13.63
CA PRO A 70 18.37 17.42 12.51
C PRO A 70 19.56 18.31 12.89
N SER A 71 19.53 18.93 14.08
CA SER A 71 20.63 19.72 14.64
C SER A 71 21.92 18.91 14.92
N GLY A 72 21.84 17.58 14.85
CA GLY A 72 22.90 16.65 15.24
C GLY A 72 22.88 16.31 16.73
N SER A 73 21.99 16.92 17.52
CA SER A 73 21.81 16.55 18.93
C SER A 73 21.35 15.10 19.06
N ILE A 74 21.87 14.41 20.07
CA ILE A 74 21.54 13.00 20.33
C ILE A 74 20.89 12.91 21.71
N ARG A 75 19.69 12.31 21.76
CA ARG A 75 18.97 12.00 23.00
C ARG A 75 18.71 10.50 23.07
N ARG A 76 18.97 9.92 24.24
CA ARG A 76 18.62 8.53 24.52
C ARG A 76 17.31 8.47 25.30
N ILE A 77 16.43 7.57 24.89
CA ILE A 77 15.16 7.28 25.54
C ILE A 77 15.14 5.79 25.89
N ASP A 78 14.71 5.44 27.09
CA ASP A 78 14.58 4.06 27.55
C ASP A 78 13.13 3.77 27.93
N PHE A 79 12.56 2.73 27.31
CA PHE A 79 11.22 2.22 27.60
C PHE A 79 11.35 0.91 28.40
N PRO A 80 11.16 0.93 29.73
CA PRO A 80 11.10 -0.30 30.52
C PRO A 80 9.78 -1.01 30.25
N LEU A 81 9.84 -2.30 29.88
CA LEU A 81 8.66 -3.08 29.50
C LEU A 81 8.45 -4.31 30.38
N HIS A 82 9.52 -5.06 30.68
CA HIS A 82 9.50 -6.27 31.51
C HIS A 82 8.35 -7.24 31.18
N VAL A 83 8.16 -7.55 29.90
CA VAL A 83 7.08 -8.39 29.39
C VAL A 83 7.62 -9.75 28.97
N SER A 84 6.96 -10.83 29.41
CA SER A 84 7.17 -12.17 28.87
C SER A 84 6.29 -12.36 27.64
N ILE A 85 6.91 -12.79 26.55
CA ILE A 85 6.28 -12.89 25.23
C ILE A 85 6.36 -14.35 24.78
N SER A 86 5.20 -14.91 24.48
CA SER A 86 5.02 -16.29 24.03
C SER A 86 3.94 -16.41 22.94
N GLU A 87 3.48 -15.30 22.40
CA GLU A 87 2.48 -15.22 21.33
C GLU A 87 3.12 -15.44 19.96
N ALA A 88 2.31 -15.74 18.95
CA ALA A 88 2.79 -15.82 17.56
C ALA A 88 3.19 -14.45 17.02
N PHE A 89 2.45 -13.41 17.41
CA PHE A 89 2.64 -12.06 16.91
C PHE A 89 2.44 -11.08 18.07
N TRP A 90 3.53 -10.52 18.59
CA TRP A 90 3.50 -9.51 19.64
C TRP A 90 3.98 -8.17 19.08
N HIS A 91 3.26 -7.09 19.40
CA HIS A 91 3.70 -5.76 19.01
C HIS A 91 3.47 -4.72 20.10
N ARG A 92 4.20 -3.61 20.00
CA ARG A 92 3.94 -2.39 20.77
C ARG A 92 4.36 -1.17 19.97
N VAL A 93 3.53 -0.12 20.00
CA VAL A 93 3.88 1.18 19.45
C VAL A 93 4.36 2.08 20.58
N LEU A 94 5.59 2.59 20.48
CA LEU A 94 6.22 3.46 21.46
C LEU A 94 6.31 4.87 20.88
N PRO A 95 5.70 5.90 21.50
CA PRO A 95 5.79 7.26 21.00
C PRO A 95 7.18 7.85 21.27
N ILE A 96 7.76 8.49 20.26
CA ILE A 96 9.02 9.22 20.36
C ILE A 96 8.76 10.70 20.10
N ASP A 97 8.83 11.52 21.14
CA ASP A 97 8.65 12.97 21.00
C ASP A 97 9.76 13.57 20.13
N VAL A 98 9.39 14.47 19.23
CA VAL A 98 10.32 15.17 18.34
C VAL A 98 10.38 16.64 18.73
N SER A 99 11.57 17.23 18.74
CA SER A 99 11.79 18.60 19.19
C SER A 99 11.91 19.61 18.06
N GLU A 100 12.23 19.17 16.84
CA GLU A 100 12.44 20.05 15.69
C GLU A 100 12.09 19.32 14.37
N PRO A 101 11.62 20.05 13.33
CA PRO A 101 11.40 19.49 12.01
C PRO A 101 12.70 19.09 11.29
N GLY A 102 12.60 18.10 10.41
CA GLY A 102 13.66 17.62 9.54
C GLY A 102 13.99 16.14 9.73
N ARG A 103 15.07 15.70 9.09
CA ARG A 103 15.57 14.32 9.13
C ARG A 103 16.02 13.91 10.53
N THR A 104 15.26 13.00 11.14
CA THR A 104 15.55 12.37 12.42
C THR A 104 15.95 10.93 12.22
N LEU A 105 17.05 10.50 12.83
CA LEU A 105 17.49 9.10 12.82
C LEU A 105 17.14 8.42 14.14
N LEU A 106 16.54 7.24 14.07
CA LEU A 106 16.24 6.39 15.23
C LEU A 106 17.11 5.14 15.17
N ASP A 107 17.87 4.90 16.24
CA ASP A 107 18.61 3.66 16.43
C ASP A 107 18.06 2.92 17.65
N VAL A 108 17.40 1.80 17.40
CA VAL A 108 16.58 1.08 18.38
C VAL A 108 17.34 -0.14 18.86
N THR A 109 17.42 -0.33 20.17
CA THR A 109 18.05 -1.49 20.79
C THR A 109 17.08 -2.19 21.73
N PHE A 110 16.74 -3.43 21.41
CA PHE A 110 15.97 -4.31 22.25
C PHE A 110 16.88 -5.02 23.24
N HIS A 111 16.49 -5.08 24.50
CA HIS A 111 17.19 -5.78 25.55
C HIS A 111 16.25 -6.79 26.20
N GLY A 112 16.70 -8.02 26.36
CA GLY A 112 15.91 -9.03 27.03
C GLY A 112 16.68 -10.27 27.44
N THR A 113 15.94 -11.28 27.88
CA THR A 113 16.45 -12.57 28.28
C THR A 113 15.70 -13.71 27.59
N ARG A 114 16.41 -14.83 27.40
CA ARG A 114 15.85 -16.08 26.89
C ARG A 114 16.56 -17.25 27.57
N LYS A 115 15.80 -18.12 28.24
CA LYS A 115 16.35 -19.26 29.01
C LYS A 115 17.50 -18.83 29.93
N GLY A 116 17.33 -17.71 30.64
CA GLY A 116 18.33 -17.14 31.54
C GLY A 116 19.52 -16.42 30.89
N LYS A 117 19.64 -16.43 29.55
CA LYS A 117 20.71 -15.73 28.82
C LYS A 117 20.24 -14.39 28.30
N ARG A 118 21.03 -13.33 28.51
CA ARG A 118 20.75 -11.99 27.96
C ARG A 118 20.94 -11.97 26.46
N TRP A 119 20.11 -11.20 25.77
CA TRP A 119 20.22 -10.91 24.34
C TRP A 119 20.04 -9.42 24.09
N VAL A 120 20.65 -8.94 23.01
CA VAL A 120 20.57 -7.57 22.54
C VAL A 120 20.40 -7.59 21.02
N VAL A 121 19.40 -6.87 20.52
CA VAL A 121 19.11 -6.75 19.08
C VAL A 121 19.06 -5.26 18.73
N ARG A 122 19.71 -4.87 17.64
CA ARG A 122 19.73 -3.49 17.14
C ARG A 122 18.92 -3.39 15.86
N ASN A 123 17.84 -2.61 15.87
CA ASN A 123 16.84 -2.42 14.81
C ASN A 123 16.13 -3.69 14.36
N ASP A 124 16.86 -4.73 13.97
CA ASP A 124 16.29 -6.03 13.65
C ASP A 124 17.33 -7.14 13.88
N ASN A 125 16.89 -8.40 13.86
CA ASN A 125 17.78 -9.55 14.00
C ASN A 125 17.96 -10.37 12.72
N TYR A 126 17.59 -9.79 11.58
CA TYR A 126 17.64 -10.40 10.27
C TYR A 126 19.08 -10.60 9.79
N ARG A 127 19.43 -11.83 9.42
CA ARG A 127 20.78 -12.07 8.89
C ARG A 127 20.96 -11.31 7.58
N THR A 128 22.15 -10.74 7.38
CA THR A 128 22.55 -9.99 6.17
C THR A 128 21.89 -8.62 5.96
N ALA A 129 20.92 -8.23 6.79
CA ALA A 129 20.39 -6.86 6.79
C ALA A 129 21.46 -5.88 7.29
N SER A 130 21.34 -4.59 6.92
CA SER A 130 22.28 -3.56 7.36
C SER A 130 22.17 -3.25 8.85
N HIS A 131 21.02 -3.54 9.46
CA HIS A 131 20.64 -3.09 10.81
C HIS A 131 20.77 -1.57 10.99
N GLY A 132 20.77 -0.81 9.88
CA GLY A 132 20.97 0.62 9.88
C GLY A 132 19.82 1.37 10.56
N PRO A 133 20.06 2.60 11.06
CA PRO A 133 19.03 3.39 11.74
C PRO A 133 17.82 3.66 10.83
N LEU A 134 16.65 3.83 11.44
CA LEU A 134 15.43 4.25 10.77
C LEU A 134 15.51 5.75 10.51
N LEU A 135 15.17 6.19 9.29
CA LEU A 135 15.19 7.60 8.89
C LEU A 135 13.76 8.12 8.79
N VAL A 136 13.41 9.09 9.63
CA VAL A 136 12.07 9.68 9.70
C VAL A 136 12.15 11.16 9.38
N GLU A 137 11.39 11.61 8.38
CA GLU A 137 11.22 13.02 8.06
C GLU A 137 10.14 13.63 8.96
N VAL A 138 10.54 14.44 9.95
CA VAL A 138 9.59 15.21 10.76
C VAL A 138 9.18 16.44 9.96
N ALA A 139 7.95 16.45 9.42
CA ALA A 139 7.54 17.51 8.52
C ALA A 139 7.39 18.85 9.26
N SER A 140 7.78 19.95 8.60
CA SER A 140 7.51 21.30 9.09
C SER A 140 6.08 21.75 8.79
N GLU A 141 5.46 21.15 7.77
CA GLU A 141 4.10 21.44 7.32
C GLU A 141 3.29 20.14 7.14
N PRO A 142 1.96 20.19 7.30
CA PRO A 142 1.10 19.05 7.00
C PRO A 142 1.19 18.61 5.54
N LEU A 143 0.76 17.38 5.23
CA LEU A 143 0.54 17.01 3.82
C LEU A 143 -0.34 18.05 3.12
N PRO A 144 0.04 18.51 1.92
CA PRO A 144 -0.77 19.45 1.18
C PRO A 144 -2.10 18.77 0.86
N ARG A 145 -3.21 19.30 1.37
CA ARG A 145 -4.56 18.82 1.08
C ARG A 145 -5.56 19.97 0.97
N ALA A 146 -6.65 19.75 0.26
CA ALA A 146 -7.83 20.62 0.31
C ALA A 146 -8.89 20.06 1.27
N ALA A 147 -9.90 20.87 1.59
CA ALA A 147 -11.05 20.40 2.36
C ALA A 147 -11.73 19.21 1.66
N ASP A 148 -12.24 18.27 2.45
CA ASP A 148 -12.94 17.05 2.02
C ASP A 148 -12.07 16.06 1.22
N TRP A 149 -10.76 16.27 1.17
CA TRP A 149 -9.82 15.31 0.56
C TRP A 149 -9.05 14.54 1.63
N TYR A 150 -9.11 13.21 1.53
CA TYR A 150 -8.56 12.28 2.50
C TYR A 150 -7.53 11.37 1.83
N TYR A 151 -6.27 11.51 2.24
CA TYR A 151 -5.19 10.63 1.79
C TYR A 151 -5.28 9.26 2.46
N GLY A 152 -4.98 8.22 1.69
CA GLY A 152 -4.77 6.90 2.22
C GLY A 152 -3.90 6.02 1.33
N GLU A 153 -3.66 4.83 1.86
CA GLU A 153 -2.91 3.76 1.24
C GLU A 153 -3.90 2.72 0.71
N ALA A 154 -3.88 2.49 -0.60
CA ALA A 154 -4.89 1.65 -1.24
C ALA A 154 -4.49 0.16 -1.32
N HIS A 155 -3.23 -0.19 -1.06
CA HIS A 155 -2.76 -1.56 -1.20
C HIS A 155 -1.74 -1.86 -0.09
N THR A 156 -2.14 -2.66 0.89
CA THR A 156 -1.32 -3.03 2.05
C THR A 156 -1.67 -4.41 2.57
N HIS A 157 -0.63 -5.14 2.95
CA HIS A 157 -0.70 -6.42 3.62
C HIS A 157 -0.53 -6.22 5.12
N THR A 158 -1.46 -6.79 5.88
CA THR A 158 -1.53 -6.74 7.33
C THR A 158 -0.95 -8.02 7.94
N GLN A 159 -1.09 -8.20 9.25
CA GLN A 159 -0.66 -9.42 9.95
C GLN A 159 -1.31 -10.72 9.42
N TYR A 160 -2.33 -10.61 8.56
CA TYR A 160 -3.09 -11.74 8.02
C TYR A 160 -2.57 -12.24 6.69
N THR A 161 -1.76 -11.46 5.97
CA THR A 161 -0.74 -11.99 5.08
C THR A 161 0.35 -12.55 5.97
N ASN A 162 0.53 -13.87 5.98
CA ASN A 162 1.51 -14.56 6.83
C ASN A 162 1.77 -15.97 6.30
N ASP A 163 2.63 -16.08 5.28
CA ASP A 163 2.89 -17.32 4.56
C ASP A 163 4.35 -17.78 4.72
N GLN A 164 4.84 -18.61 3.78
CA GLN A 164 6.20 -19.17 3.83
C GLN A 164 7.31 -18.14 3.59
N VAL A 165 6.91 -16.92 3.33
CA VAL A 165 7.64 -15.98 2.51
C VAL A 165 7.43 -14.57 3.07
N GLU A 166 6.21 -14.17 3.39
CA GLU A 166 5.88 -12.82 3.76
C GLU A 166 4.89 -12.70 4.89
N PHE A 167 4.97 -11.56 5.57
CA PHE A 167 4.02 -11.18 6.60
C PHE A 167 3.86 -9.66 6.64
N GLY A 168 2.68 -9.18 7.00
CA GLY A 168 2.41 -7.74 7.14
C GLY A 168 2.36 -7.23 8.58
N ALA A 169 1.97 -5.96 8.74
CA ALA A 169 1.97 -5.30 10.04
C ALA A 169 0.60 -5.36 10.77
N PRO A 170 0.57 -5.26 12.11
CA PRO A 170 -0.68 -5.27 12.86
C PRO A 170 -1.61 -4.12 12.50
N ILE A 171 -2.91 -4.35 12.33
CA ILE A 171 -3.90 -3.32 11.97
C ILE A 171 -3.86 -2.12 12.92
N ALA A 172 -3.87 -2.36 14.24
CA ALA A 172 -3.83 -1.29 15.23
C ALA A 172 -2.53 -0.47 15.14
N ALA A 173 -1.40 -1.12 14.85
CA ALA A 173 -0.13 -0.44 14.62
C ALA A 173 -0.17 0.37 13.32
N THR A 174 -0.66 -0.23 12.23
CA THR A 174 -0.81 0.42 10.92
C THR A 174 -1.67 1.68 11.03
N VAL A 175 -2.78 1.66 11.77
CA VAL A 175 -3.60 2.87 12.05
C VAL A 175 -2.75 3.95 12.75
N ALA A 176 -2.01 3.59 13.79
CA ALA A 176 -1.18 4.54 14.53
C ALA A 176 -0.09 5.18 13.65
N LEU A 177 0.59 4.37 12.84
CA LEU A 177 1.64 4.83 11.94
C LEU A 177 1.07 5.67 10.79
N ALA A 178 -0.01 5.21 10.14
CA ALA A 178 -0.70 5.89 9.05
C ALA A 178 -1.17 7.30 9.46
N ARG A 179 -1.73 7.41 10.66
CA ARG A 179 -2.16 8.70 11.20
C ARG A 179 -1.01 9.65 11.46
N ALA A 180 0.10 9.16 11.99
CA ALA A 180 1.29 9.98 12.16
C ALA A 180 1.82 10.46 10.80
N MET A 181 1.63 9.70 9.72
CA MET A 181 1.89 10.11 8.34
C MET A 181 0.80 10.99 7.72
N GLY A 182 -0.19 11.47 8.47
CA GLY A 182 -1.24 12.35 7.94
C GLY A 182 -2.23 11.65 7.00
N LEU A 183 -2.26 10.31 6.98
CA LEU A 183 -3.27 9.53 6.28
C LEU A 183 -4.53 9.44 7.13
N SER A 184 -5.66 9.23 6.46
CA SER A 184 -6.99 9.09 7.08
C SER A 184 -7.58 7.69 6.88
N TRP A 185 -7.01 6.90 5.97
CA TRP A 185 -7.45 5.55 5.73
C TRP A 185 -6.34 4.67 5.16
N PHE A 186 -6.50 3.36 5.24
CA PHE A 186 -5.78 2.40 4.41
C PHE A 186 -6.71 1.25 4.04
N ALA A 187 -6.39 0.48 2.99
CA ALA A 187 -7.07 -0.77 2.68
C ALA A 187 -6.23 -1.97 3.13
N ALA A 188 -6.83 -2.86 3.92
CA ALA A 188 -6.26 -4.16 4.26
C ALA A 188 -6.58 -5.11 3.10
N THR A 189 -5.58 -5.40 2.26
CA THR A 189 -5.71 -6.18 1.03
C THR A 189 -4.82 -7.41 1.11
N ASP A 190 -4.95 -8.15 2.20
CA ASP A 190 -4.23 -9.41 2.39
C ASP A 190 -4.56 -10.41 1.27
N HIS A 191 -3.65 -11.33 0.98
CA HIS A 191 -3.90 -12.32 -0.08
C HIS A 191 -5.06 -13.23 0.33
N SER A 192 -5.97 -13.48 -0.61
CA SER A 192 -7.12 -14.36 -0.36
C SER A 192 -6.72 -15.75 0.14
N TYR A 193 -5.59 -16.27 -0.33
CA TYR A 193 -5.09 -17.59 0.05
C TYR A 193 -4.55 -17.64 1.49
N ASP A 194 -4.06 -16.54 2.04
CA ASP A 194 -3.64 -16.49 3.45
C ASP A 194 -4.85 -16.38 4.39
N LEU A 195 -5.93 -15.75 3.91
CA LEU A 195 -7.12 -15.47 4.71
C LEU A 195 -8.02 -16.70 4.94
N ASP A 196 -7.86 -17.75 4.14
CA ASP A 196 -8.53 -19.03 4.35
C ASP A 196 -7.68 -20.07 5.09
N ASP A 197 -6.52 -19.69 5.63
CA ASP A 197 -5.65 -20.61 6.35
C ASP A 197 -6.05 -20.87 7.81
N CYS A 198 -5.56 -21.99 8.34
CA CYS A 198 -5.53 -22.27 9.77
C CYS A 198 -4.58 -21.28 10.47
N PRO A 199 -4.96 -20.72 11.64
CA PRO A 199 -4.12 -19.75 12.36
C PRO A 199 -2.74 -20.27 12.80
N ASP A 200 -2.58 -21.59 12.92
CA ASP A 200 -1.34 -22.26 13.32
C ASP A 200 -0.58 -22.89 12.15
N ASN A 201 -1.10 -22.84 10.92
CA ASN A 201 -0.51 -23.49 9.77
C ASN A 201 -0.98 -22.90 8.41
N PHE A 202 -0.15 -22.01 7.84
CA PHE A 202 -0.32 -21.39 6.51
C PHE A 202 -0.19 -22.35 5.29
N LEU A 203 -0.19 -23.66 5.53
CA LEU A 203 -0.22 -24.69 4.47
C LEU A 203 -1.51 -25.51 4.52
N ARG A 204 -2.43 -25.14 5.41
CA ARG A 204 -3.66 -25.86 5.64
C ARG A 204 -4.78 -24.87 5.72
N ASN A 205 -5.66 -24.94 4.73
CA ASN A 205 -6.86 -24.11 4.72
C ASN A 205 -7.90 -24.62 5.74
N ASP A 206 -8.69 -23.69 6.26
CA ASP A 206 -9.78 -23.90 7.21
C ASP A 206 -11.10 -23.44 6.57
N PRO A 207 -12.10 -24.33 6.39
CA PRO A 207 -13.36 -23.98 5.74
C PRO A 207 -14.17 -22.91 6.46
N ASP A 208 -13.90 -22.67 7.76
CA ASP A 208 -14.58 -21.64 8.54
C ASP A 208 -13.91 -20.25 8.40
N ASN A 209 -12.82 -20.14 7.62
CA ASN A 209 -12.05 -18.90 7.37
C ASN A 209 -11.80 -18.07 8.65
N PRO A 210 -11.16 -18.65 9.68
CA PRO A 210 -10.99 -17.99 10.97
C PRO A 210 -10.12 -16.72 10.87
N LEU A 211 -9.18 -16.66 9.92
CA LEU A 211 -8.33 -15.49 9.67
C LEU A 211 -9.10 -14.35 9.00
N TRP A 212 -9.94 -14.62 7.99
CA TRP A 212 -10.91 -13.64 7.48
C TRP A 212 -11.81 -13.06 8.58
N CYS A 213 -12.33 -13.93 9.45
CA CYS A 213 -13.15 -13.50 10.58
C CYS A 213 -12.35 -12.66 11.59
N ALA A 214 -11.07 -12.98 11.80
CA ALA A 214 -10.18 -12.20 12.67
C ALA A 214 -9.87 -10.83 12.07
N LEU A 215 -9.54 -10.74 10.78
CA LEU A 215 -9.36 -9.49 10.05
C LEU A 215 -10.56 -8.55 10.23
N LYS A 216 -11.79 -9.06 10.02
CA LYS A 216 -13.02 -8.29 10.25
C LYS A 216 -13.14 -7.75 11.67
N ARG A 217 -12.84 -8.58 12.68
CA ARG A 217 -12.90 -8.18 14.09
C ARG A 217 -11.85 -7.12 14.43
N ASP A 218 -10.63 -7.27 13.93
CA ASP A 218 -9.55 -6.32 14.20
C ASP A 218 -9.79 -4.96 13.50
N ILE A 219 -10.38 -4.96 12.30
CA ILE A 219 -10.85 -3.73 11.63
C ILE A 219 -11.94 -3.04 12.45
N GLU A 220 -12.96 -3.79 12.87
CA GLU A 220 -14.07 -3.26 13.68
C GLU A 220 -13.54 -2.68 15.00
N GLN A 221 -12.63 -3.38 15.67
CA GLN A 221 -11.98 -2.87 16.88
C GLN A 221 -11.20 -1.58 16.59
N ALA A 222 -10.46 -1.53 15.49
CA ALA A 222 -9.72 -0.33 15.10
C ALA A 222 -10.64 0.87 14.82
N HIS A 223 -11.81 0.66 14.21
CA HIS A 223 -12.82 1.70 14.01
C HIS A 223 -13.41 2.17 15.35
N GLN A 224 -13.68 1.26 16.29
CA GLN A 224 -14.18 1.59 17.62
C GLN A 224 -13.17 2.42 18.42
N GLU A 225 -11.89 2.06 18.35
CA GLU A 225 -10.82 2.79 19.03
C GLU A 225 -10.52 4.13 18.36
N ARG A 226 -10.65 4.22 17.04
CA ARG A 226 -10.30 5.39 16.22
C ARG A 226 -11.35 5.68 15.14
N PRO A 227 -12.51 6.26 15.51
CA PRO A 227 -13.62 6.50 14.58
C PRO A 227 -13.32 7.56 13.50
N ASP A 228 -12.24 8.33 13.66
CA ASP A 228 -11.76 9.31 12.69
C ASP A 228 -10.77 8.72 11.66
N PHE A 229 -10.63 7.39 11.60
CA PHE A 229 -9.77 6.68 10.66
C PHE A 229 -10.46 5.42 10.13
N VAL A 230 -10.33 5.13 8.84
CA VAL A 230 -10.94 3.94 8.22
C VAL A 230 -9.88 2.95 7.77
N ALA A 231 -9.86 1.76 8.37
CA ALA A 231 -9.28 0.57 7.75
C ALA A 231 -10.34 -0.06 6.86
N LEU A 232 -10.18 0.03 5.54
CA LEU A 232 -11.10 -0.52 4.56
C LEU A 232 -10.80 -2.01 4.37
N ILE A 233 -11.82 -2.86 4.49
CA ILE A 233 -11.67 -4.28 4.22
C ILE A 233 -11.51 -4.55 2.72
N GLY A 234 -10.61 -5.46 2.39
CA GLY A 234 -10.42 -5.94 1.03
C GLY A 234 -9.58 -7.21 0.95
N GLU A 235 -9.26 -7.58 -0.27
CA GLU A 235 -8.42 -8.73 -0.64
C GLU A 235 -7.54 -8.35 -1.84
N GLU A 236 -6.32 -8.89 -1.89
CA GLU A 236 -5.60 -9.06 -3.16
C GLU A 236 -5.85 -10.48 -3.69
N VAL A 237 -6.81 -10.59 -4.61
CA VAL A 237 -7.28 -11.88 -5.12
C VAL A 237 -6.42 -12.34 -6.29
N SER A 238 -5.85 -13.54 -6.17
CA SER A 238 -5.19 -14.23 -7.29
C SER A 238 -6.21 -14.86 -8.23
N CYS A 239 -6.28 -14.37 -9.47
CA CYS A 239 -7.27 -14.77 -10.45
C CYS A 239 -6.69 -14.93 -11.87
N GLY A 240 -7.43 -15.61 -12.73
CA GLY A 240 -6.98 -15.98 -14.07
C GLY A 240 -7.24 -14.90 -15.10
N ASN A 241 -6.17 -14.38 -15.70
CA ASN A 241 -6.28 -13.53 -16.90
C ASN A 241 -6.78 -14.33 -18.11
N ALA A 242 -6.97 -13.68 -19.25
CA ALA A 242 -7.44 -14.31 -20.49
C ALA A 242 -6.54 -15.45 -21.02
N GLU A 243 -5.26 -15.52 -20.64
CA GLU A 243 -4.35 -16.64 -20.93
C GLU A 243 -4.38 -17.74 -19.86
N GLY A 244 -5.26 -17.62 -18.86
CA GLY A 244 -5.35 -18.50 -17.70
C GLY A 244 -4.11 -18.45 -16.81
N GLN A 245 -3.40 -17.33 -16.75
CA GLN A 245 -2.26 -17.07 -15.86
C GLN A 245 -2.73 -16.27 -14.63
N ASN A 246 -2.06 -16.45 -13.49
CA ASN A 246 -2.41 -15.74 -12.27
C ASN A 246 -2.03 -14.26 -12.38
N VAL A 247 -3.00 -13.39 -12.16
CA VAL A 247 -2.86 -11.95 -11.96
C VAL A 247 -3.53 -11.57 -10.65
N HIS A 248 -3.17 -10.42 -10.09
CA HIS A 248 -3.72 -9.94 -8.84
C HIS A 248 -4.75 -8.84 -9.07
N LEU A 249 -5.88 -8.96 -8.39
CA LEU A 249 -6.98 -8.00 -8.40
C LEU A 249 -7.24 -7.51 -6.97
N LEU A 250 -7.25 -6.19 -6.79
CA LEU A 250 -7.68 -5.58 -5.54
C LEU A 250 -9.20 -5.54 -5.51
N ALA A 251 -9.79 -6.08 -4.46
CA ALA A 251 -11.22 -6.08 -4.21
C ALA A 251 -11.53 -5.47 -2.84
N TYR A 252 -12.41 -4.48 -2.78
CA TYR A 252 -12.73 -3.74 -1.55
C TYR A 252 -14.21 -3.84 -1.17
N GLY A 253 -14.49 -3.70 0.13
CA GLY A 253 -15.85 -3.65 0.66
C GLY A 253 -16.56 -5.00 0.59
N LEU A 254 -15.86 -6.05 0.99
CA LEU A 254 -16.31 -7.44 0.89
C LEU A 254 -16.92 -7.92 2.22
N SER A 255 -17.99 -8.70 2.13
CA SER A 255 -18.60 -9.39 3.28
C SER A 255 -18.03 -10.80 3.47
N ASP A 256 -17.76 -11.47 2.35
CA ASP A 256 -17.39 -12.87 2.25
C ASP A 256 -16.09 -13.00 1.46
N LEU A 257 -15.23 -13.91 1.92
CA LEU A 257 -13.93 -14.18 1.31
C LEU A 257 -14.08 -14.70 -0.13
N ILE A 258 -13.26 -14.20 -1.04
CA ILE A 258 -13.18 -14.68 -2.42
C ILE A 258 -11.99 -15.62 -2.58
N VAL A 259 -12.24 -16.87 -2.97
CA VAL A 259 -11.16 -17.84 -3.21
C VAL A 259 -10.25 -17.42 -4.36
N GLY A 260 -8.93 -17.45 -4.13
CA GLY A 260 -7.91 -17.24 -5.15
C GLY A 260 -6.52 -17.69 -4.67
N LYS A 261 -6.13 -18.94 -4.98
CA LYS A 261 -4.91 -19.63 -4.50
C LYS A 261 -3.91 -19.96 -5.58
N GLY A 262 -4.22 -19.59 -6.82
CA GLY A 262 -3.49 -20.10 -7.99
C GLY A 262 -1.98 -19.85 -7.97
N ASP A 263 -1.48 -18.89 -7.19
CA ASP A 263 -0.06 -18.63 -7.00
C ASP A 263 0.43 -18.62 -5.54
N SER A 264 -0.34 -19.18 -4.59
CA SER A 264 0.01 -19.23 -3.16
C SER A 264 1.22 -20.10 -2.82
N ALA A 265 1.62 -20.99 -3.74
CA ALA A 265 2.68 -21.97 -3.55
C ALA A 265 2.48 -22.96 -2.37
N GLU A 266 1.31 -22.99 -1.73
CA GLU A 266 0.95 -23.99 -0.70
C GLU A 266 0.96 -25.41 -1.28
N GLN A 267 0.48 -25.57 -2.51
CA GLN A 267 0.43 -26.84 -3.23
C GLN A 267 1.30 -26.76 -4.48
N TRP A 268 2.56 -27.18 -4.35
CA TRP A 268 3.50 -27.22 -5.47
C TRP A 268 2.90 -27.88 -6.72
N PHE A 269 3.08 -27.22 -7.87
CA PHE A 269 2.60 -27.62 -9.20
C PHE A 269 1.09 -27.52 -9.44
N ARG A 270 0.27 -27.16 -8.43
CA ARG A 270 -1.15 -26.81 -8.60
C ARG A 270 -1.30 -25.29 -8.65
N THR A 271 -0.83 -24.72 -9.75
CA THR A 271 -0.69 -23.26 -9.88
C THR A 271 -1.63 -22.65 -10.90
N ARG A 272 -2.77 -23.30 -11.15
CA ARG A 272 -3.81 -22.73 -12.00
C ARG A 272 -4.70 -21.82 -11.16
N PRO A 273 -5.17 -20.69 -11.73
CA PRO A 273 -6.16 -19.86 -11.06
C PRO A 273 -7.42 -20.67 -10.71
N ASP A 274 -7.97 -20.45 -9.52
CA ASP A 274 -9.24 -21.05 -9.10
C ASP A 274 -10.45 -20.42 -9.82
N ARG A 275 -10.35 -19.13 -10.11
CA ARG A 275 -11.37 -18.32 -10.80
C ARG A 275 -10.71 -17.39 -11.82
N SER A 276 -11.42 -17.10 -12.89
CA SER A 276 -11.07 -16.06 -13.86
C SER A 276 -11.29 -14.66 -13.30
N VAL A 277 -10.66 -13.65 -13.92
CA VAL A 277 -10.89 -12.23 -13.60
C VAL A 277 -12.38 -11.90 -13.66
N SER A 278 -13.12 -12.35 -14.68
CA SER A 278 -14.55 -12.07 -14.81
C SER A 278 -15.38 -12.66 -13.67
N GLU A 279 -15.11 -13.91 -13.27
CA GLU A 279 -15.83 -14.54 -12.15
C GLU A 279 -15.57 -13.83 -10.82
N VAL A 280 -14.33 -13.35 -10.60
CA VAL A 280 -14.01 -12.55 -9.41
C VAL A 280 -14.70 -11.19 -9.47
N LEU A 281 -14.72 -10.52 -10.62
CA LEU A 281 -15.42 -9.24 -10.79
C LEU A 281 -16.93 -9.36 -10.52
N GLU A 282 -17.57 -10.43 -11.00
CA GLU A 282 -18.98 -10.74 -10.73
C GLU A 282 -19.23 -10.94 -9.23
N GLU A 283 -18.33 -11.65 -8.54
CA GLU A 283 -18.42 -11.89 -7.10
C GLU A 283 -18.25 -10.60 -6.29
N VAL A 284 -17.27 -9.76 -6.63
CA VAL A 284 -17.09 -8.43 -6.02
C VAL A 284 -18.34 -7.57 -6.22
N HIS A 285 -18.90 -7.59 -7.43
CA HIS A 285 -20.13 -6.85 -7.73
C HIS A 285 -21.32 -7.37 -6.92
N ARG A 286 -21.47 -8.69 -6.80
CA ARG A 286 -22.53 -9.35 -6.00
C ARG A 286 -22.50 -8.92 -4.54
N GLN A 287 -21.31 -8.71 -3.98
CA GLN A 287 -21.12 -8.23 -2.61
C GLN A 287 -21.27 -6.71 -2.47
N GLY A 288 -21.44 -5.97 -3.57
CA GLY A 288 -21.50 -4.50 -3.56
C GLY A 288 -20.14 -3.83 -3.41
N GLY A 289 -19.05 -4.55 -3.69
CA GLY A 289 -17.67 -4.09 -3.58
C GLY A 289 -17.17 -3.29 -4.80
N VAL A 290 -15.88 -2.97 -4.79
CA VAL A 290 -15.18 -2.22 -5.85
C VAL A 290 -13.87 -2.92 -6.18
N SER A 291 -13.50 -3.00 -7.45
CA SER A 291 -12.28 -3.69 -7.89
C SER A 291 -11.35 -2.85 -8.76
N TYR A 292 -10.04 -3.12 -8.62
CA TYR A 292 -8.97 -2.53 -9.42
C TYR A 292 -7.96 -3.60 -9.83
N ALA A 293 -7.40 -3.47 -11.03
CA ALA A 293 -6.30 -4.33 -11.44
C ALA A 293 -5.04 -3.94 -10.64
N ALA A 294 -4.48 -4.88 -9.86
CA ALA A 294 -3.27 -4.65 -9.07
C ALA A 294 -2.06 -4.63 -10.00
N HIS A 295 -1.19 -3.63 -9.84
CA HIS A 295 0.11 -3.47 -10.53
C HIS A 295 0.18 -4.06 -11.97
N PRO A 296 -0.77 -3.70 -12.88
CA PRO A 296 -1.19 -4.60 -13.95
C PRO A 296 -0.15 -4.89 -15.04
N LEU A 297 0.79 -3.96 -15.22
CA LEU A 297 1.82 -4.02 -16.25
C LEU A 297 3.24 -3.98 -15.65
N GLU A 298 3.37 -4.33 -14.38
CA GLU A 298 4.69 -4.60 -13.78
C GLU A 298 5.32 -5.85 -14.41
N PRO A 299 6.65 -5.85 -14.59
CA PRO A 299 7.29 -6.97 -15.27
C PRO A 299 7.35 -8.18 -14.34
N THR A 300 6.59 -9.21 -14.65
CA THR A 300 6.67 -10.49 -13.95
C THR A 300 8.03 -11.18 -14.18
N PRO A 301 8.80 -11.50 -13.13
CA PRO A 301 10.03 -12.30 -13.24
C PRO A 301 9.78 -13.65 -13.94
N PHE A 302 10.70 -14.02 -14.84
CA PHE A 302 10.58 -15.23 -15.69
C PHE A 302 10.27 -16.52 -14.91
N PHE A 303 10.85 -16.70 -13.72
CA PHE A 303 10.62 -17.91 -12.93
C PHE A 303 9.28 -17.92 -12.20
N GLN A 304 8.75 -16.76 -11.78
CA GLN A 304 7.38 -16.69 -11.24
C GLN A 304 6.37 -17.11 -12.32
N LYS A 305 6.58 -16.66 -13.56
CA LYS A 305 5.78 -17.08 -14.72
C LYS A 305 5.78 -18.60 -14.95
N ARG A 306 6.89 -19.28 -14.63
CA ARG A 306 7.03 -20.73 -14.84
C ARG A 306 6.62 -21.58 -13.63
N LEU A 307 6.90 -21.13 -12.42
CA LEU A 307 6.71 -21.92 -11.19
C LEU A 307 5.30 -21.76 -10.63
N ILE A 308 4.80 -20.53 -10.55
CA ILE A 308 3.49 -20.19 -9.99
C ILE A 308 2.52 -19.64 -11.05
N ARG A 309 2.85 -19.85 -12.33
CA ARG A 309 2.01 -19.47 -13.48
C ARG A 309 1.58 -17.99 -13.47
N ARG A 310 2.44 -17.13 -12.91
CA ARG A 310 2.22 -15.68 -12.85
C ARG A 310 2.18 -15.07 -14.25
N GLY A 311 1.19 -14.22 -14.51
CA GLY A 311 0.96 -13.55 -15.77
C GLY A 311 1.01 -12.03 -15.65
N ASN A 312 0.71 -11.36 -16.76
CA ASN A 312 0.44 -9.93 -16.77
C ASN A 312 -1.01 -9.71 -17.18
N TRP A 313 -1.57 -8.55 -16.85
CA TRP A 313 -2.87 -8.16 -17.37
C TRP A 313 -2.78 -7.92 -18.89
N HIS A 314 -3.76 -8.43 -19.63
CA HIS A 314 -3.91 -8.19 -21.06
C HIS A 314 -4.98 -7.13 -21.32
N ARG A 315 -4.94 -6.54 -22.52
CA ARG A 315 -5.86 -5.46 -22.89
C ARG A 315 -7.33 -5.88 -22.77
N GLU A 316 -7.65 -7.13 -23.08
CA GLU A 316 -9.02 -7.65 -22.95
C GLU A 316 -9.47 -7.77 -21.49
N ASP A 317 -8.56 -8.13 -20.57
CA ASP A 317 -8.85 -8.16 -19.12
C ASP A 317 -9.21 -6.76 -18.59
N LEU A 318 -8.54 -5.73 -19.11
CA LEU A 318 -8.76 -4.33 -18.70
C LEU A 318 -10.09 -3.74 -19.21
N LEU A 319 -10.83 -4.50 -20.02
CA LEU A 319 -12.10 -4.09 -20.62
C LEU A 319 -13.31 -4.77 -19.99
N TYR A 320 -13.12 -5.68 -19.03
CA TYR A 320 -14.23 -6.31 -18.33
C TYR A 320 -15.10 -5.28 -17.60
N GLU A 321 -16.41 -5.47 -17.70
CA GLU A 321 -17.36 -4.73 -16.88
C GLU A 321 -17.16 -5.08 -15.40
N GLY A 322 -17.34 -4.11 -14.51
CA GLY A 322 -17.08 -4.26 -13.07
C GLY A 322 -15.67 -3.83 -12.64
N LEU A 323 -14.68 -3.81 -13.54
CA LEU A 323 -13.35 -3.29 -13.23
C LEU A 323 -13.38 -1.76 -13.16
N SER A 324 -13.18 -1.20 -11.96
CA SER A 324 -13.28 0.25 -11.75
C SER A 324 -12.04 1.02 -12.21
N GLY A 325 -10.87 0.41 -12.15
CA GLY A 325 -9.64 1.09 -12.53
C GLY A 325 -8.37 0.25 -12.42
N LEU A 326 -7.24 0.95 -12.50
CA LEU A 326 -5.91 0.37 -12.54
C LEU A 326 -5.04 0.94 -11.41
N GLN A 327 -4.43 0.07 -10.61
CA GLN A 327 -3.35 0.44 -9.70
C GLN A 327 -2.02 0.50 -10.45
N PHE A 328 -1.84 1.51 -11.29
CA PHE A 328 -0.64 1.60 -12.13
C PHE A 328 0.57 2.22 -11.41
N TRP A 329 0.42 2.72 -10.19
CA TRP A 329 1.54 3.22 -9.39
C TRP A 329 1.64 2.42 -8.08
N ASN A 330 2.59 1.47 -8.04
CA ASN A 330 2.83 0.59 -6.92
C ASN A 330 4.17 0.91 -6.21
N GLY A 331 4.22 2.02 -5.49
CA GLY A 331 5.38 2.42 -4.66
C GLY A 331 6.72 2.67 -5.37
N LYS A 332 6.79 2.55 -6.71
CA LYS A 332 8.01 2.69 -7.52
C LYS A 332 7.80 3.59 -8.72
N ARG A 333 8.82 4.39 -9.02
CA ARG A 333 8.93 5.15 -10.28
C ARG A 333 9.76 4.35 -11.28
N ASP A 334 9.16 3.34 -11.88
CA ASP A 334 9.85 2.39 -12.75
C ASP A 334 9.13 2.17 -14.10
N ALA A 335 9.56 1.15 -14.84
CA ALA A 335 8.96 0.82 -16.13
C ALA A 335 7.51 0.29 -16.00
N GLY A 336 7.13 -0.27 -14.85
CA GLY A 336 5.76 -0.67 -14.53
C GLY A 336 4.84 0.53 -14.48
N LEU A 337 5.23 1.57 -13.72
CA LEU A 337 4.51 2.85 -13.68
C LEU A 337 4.31 3.44 -15.08
N MET A 338 5.39 3.48 -15.86
CA MET A 338 5.34 4.08 -17.21
C MET A 338 4.41 3.31 -18.16
N ARG A 339 4.42 1.98 -18.12
CA ARG A 339 3.53 1.14 -18.95
C ARG A 339 2.09 1.20 -18.47
N GLY A 340 1.85 1.07 -17.17
CA GLY A 340 0.53 1.15 -16.56
C GLY A 340 -0.14 2.50 -16.82
N ARG A 341 0.60 3.60 -16.63
CA ARG A 341 0.13 4.96 -16.97
C ARG A 341 -0.21 5.09 -18.45
N LYS A 342 0.63 4.55 -19.35
CA LYS A 342 0.35 4.59 -20.78
C LYS A 342 -0.94 3.84 -21.11
N ALA A 343 -1.11 2.62 -20.61
CA ALA A 343 -2.32 1.83 -20.84
C ALA A 343 -3.58 2.52 -20.28
N TRP A 344 -3.47 3.14 -19.10
CA TRP A 344 -4.54 3.97 -18.56
C TRP A 344 -4.91 5.11 -19.51
N ILE A 345 -3.93 5.90 -19.98
CA ILE A 345 -4.17 6.99 -20.94
C ILE A 345 -4.81 6.47 -22.23
N ASP A 346 -4.31 5.36 -22.78
CA ASP A 346 -4.85 4.76 -24.01
C ASP A 346 -6.34 4.39 -23.82
N LEU A 347 -6.69 3.73 -22.71
CA LEU A 347 -8.09 3.40 -22.36
C LEU A 347 -8.95 4.65 -22.22
N LEU A 348 -8.41 5.74 -21.64
CA LEU A 348 -9.14 7.01 -21.54
C LEU A 348 -9.41 7.65 -22.91
N LEU A 349 -8.42 7.63 -23.80
CA LEU A 349 -8.54 8.16 -25.16
C LEU A 349 -9.54 7.35 -26.01
N GLU A 350 -9.73 6.08 -25.68
CA GLU A 350 -10.79 5.23 -26.26
C GLU A 350 -12.18 5.45 -25.63
N GLY A 351 -12.32 6.40 -24.70
CA GLY A 351 -13.57 6.72 -24.02
C GLY A 351 -13.95 5.76 -22.89
N LYS A 352 -13.05 4.85 -22.49
CA LYS A 352 -13.32 3.91 -21.38
C LYS A 352 -13.34 4.63 -20.04
N ARG A 353 -14.13 4.11 -19.10
CA ARG A 353 -14.26 4.69 -17.75
C ARG A 353 -13.41 3.92 -16.73
N VAL A 354 -12.09 4.08 -16.82
CA VAL A 354 -11.12 3.45 -15.91
C VAL A 354 -10.41 4.49 -15.04
N PHE A 355 -10.34 4.24 -13.74
CA PHE A 355 -9.79 5.20 -12.78
C PHE A 355 -8.36 4.86 -12.35
N ALA A 356 -7.64 5.88 -11.90
CA ALA A 356 -6.30 5.73 -11.36
C ALA A 356 -6.37 5.33 -9.89
N LEU A 357 -5.54 4.36 -9.51
CA LEU A 357 -5.27 4.00 -8.12
C LEU A 357 -3.75 3.95 -7.90
N GLY A 358 -3.33 4.36 -6.70
CA GLY A 358 -1.95 4.34 -6.27
C GLY A 358 -1.88 3.74 -4.88
N GLY A 359 -0.89 2.87 -4.68
CA GLY A 359 -0.59 2.29 -3.38
C GLY A 359 0.84 1.79 -3.36
N ASP A 360 1.24 1.18 -2.26
CA ASP A 360 2.63 0.78 -2.05
C ASP A 360 2.84 -0.74 -1.97
N ASP A 361 1.77 -1.55 -1.86
CA ASP A 361 1.87 -3.01 -1.73
C ASP A 361 2.78 -3.36 -0.53
N ALA A 362 2.49 -2.65 0.56
CA ALA A 362 3.36 -2.60 1.72
C ALA A 362 3.08 -3.77 2.65
N HIS A 363 4.12 -4.51 2.99
CA HIS A 363 4.10 -5.66 3.90
C HIS A 363 4.66 -5.25 5.28
N GLY A 364 4.12 -4.17 5.84
CA GLY A 364 4.69 -3.54 7.04
C GLY A 364 5.99 -2.77 6.80
N ASN A 365 6.17 -2.23 5.59
CA ASN A 365 7.35 -1.47 5.16
C ASN A 365 7.20 0.03 5.43
N PHE A 366 7.19 0.47 6.69
CA PHE A 366 6.94 1.90 6.98
C PHE A 366 8.18 2.77 6.76
N ASN A 367 9.35 2.32 7.22
CA ASN A 367 10.60 3.06 7.03
C ASN A 367 11.45 2.48 5.91
N ARG A 368 11.52 1.15 5.88
CA ARG A 368 12.46 0.40 5.05
C ARG A 368 11.82 -0.92 4.65
N PHE A 369 11.83 -1.14 3.35
CA PHE A 369 11.47 -2.40 2.74
C PHE A 369 12.51 -3.47 3.02
N ARG A 370 12.10 -4.66 3.47
CA ARG A 370 12.99 -5.80 3.76
C ARG A 370 12.46 -7.08 3.14
N GLN A 371 13.11 -7.59 2.11
CA GLN A 371 12.65 -8.78 1.39
C GLN A 371 13.76 -9.83 1.26
N ILE A 372 13.39 -11.10 1.20
CA ILE A 372 14.25 -12.16 0.70
C ILE A 372 14.73 -11.80 -0.71
N ARG A 373 16.05 -11.64 -0.86
CA ARG A 373 16.71 -11.42 -2.16
C ARG A 373 17.08 -12.74 -2.80
N VAL A 374 17.82 -13.53 -2.04
CA VAL A 374 18.19 -14.90 -2.40
C VAL A 374 17.58 -15.78 -1.32
N PRO A 375 16.60 -16.60 -1.69
CA PRO A 375 15.88 -17.48 -0.79
C PRO A 375 16.79 -18.23 0.15
N PHE A 376 16.49 -18.13 1.43
CA PHE A 376 17.22 -18.78 2.50
C PHE A 376 18.67 -18.32 2.69
N VAL A 377 19.16 -17.31 1.95
CA VAL A 377 20.56 -16.85 1.99
C VAL A 377 20.71 -15.38 2.35
N THR A 378 20.00 -14.48 1.66
CA THR A 378 20.21 -13.03 1.84
C THR A 378 18.90 -12.25 1.82
N ILE A 379 18.88 -11.15 2.57
CA ILE A 379 17.83 -10.13 2.57
C ILE A 379 18.31 -8.93 1.74
N ARG A 380 17.38 -8.29 1.03
CA ARG A 380 17.54 -7.00 0.36
C ARG A 380 16.77 -5.95 1.14
N GLU A 381 17.33 -4.76 1.18
CA GLU A 381 16.69 -3.56 1.69
C GLU A 381 16.42 -2.56 0.56
N SER A 382 15.33 -1.80 0.68
CA SER A 382 14.98 -0.71 -0.25
C SER A 382 14.21 0.40 0.46
N ASP A 383 14.16 1.59 -0.14
CA ASP A 383 13.34 2.74 0.25
C ASP A 383 12.11 2.94 -0.65
N GLN A 384 11.85 1.98 -1.53
CA GLN A 384 10.69 1.91 -2.42
C GLN A 384 9.60 1.05 -1.78
N GLN A 385 8.34 1.20 -2.22
CA GLN A 385 7.20 0.47 -1.65
C GLN A 385 7.08 0.64 -0.13
N ARG A 386 7.27 1.89 0.32
CA ARG A 386 7.07 2.22 1.73
C ARG A 386 5.64 2.66 1.91
N PHE A 387 4.95 2.08 2.87
CA PHE A 387 3.54 2.38 3.16
C PHE A 387 3.29 3.91 3.16
N GLY A 388 2.33 4.37 2.35
CA GLY A 388 1.93 5.78 2.28
C GLY A 388 2.90 6.70 1.52
N ALA A 389 3.89 6.16 0.82
CA ALA A 389 4.75 6.92 -0.08
C ALA A 389 3.97 7.34 -1.33
N VAL A 390 3.23 6.41 -1.93
CA VAL A 390 2.24 6.66 -2.97
C VAL A 390 0.86 6.64 -2.34
N ARG A 391 0.12 7.74 -2.47
CA ARG A 391 -1.19 7.87 -1.84
C ARG A 391 -2.28 7.96 -2.87
N THR A 392 -3.41 7.35 -2.56
CA THR A 392 -4.69 7.68 -3.18
C THR A 392 -5.40 8.70 -2.29
N ALA A 393 -5.75 9.86 -2.84
CA ALA A 393 -6.59 10.84 -2.15
C ALA A 393 -8.03 10.70 -2.65
N LEU A 394 -8.99 10.58 -1.74
CA LEU A 394 -10.42 10.49 -2.05
C LEU A 394 -11.13 11.79 -1.69
N TYR A 395 -12.04 12.24 -2.56
CA TYR A 395 -12.94 13.35 -2.29
C TYR A 395 -14.23 12.87 -1.65
N LEU A 396 -14.45 13.23 -0.39
CA LEU A 396 -15.54 12.77 0.48
C LEU A 396 -16.24 13.98 1.12
N PRO A 397 -17.16 14.66 0.41
CA PRO A 397 -17.81 15.89 0.90
C PRO A 397 -18.69 15.66 2.14
N ASP A 398 -19.19 14.43 2.31
CA ASP A 398 -20.04 14.06 3.45
C ASP A 398 -19.23 13.50 4.64
N GLY A 399 -17.90 13.63 4.58
CA GLY A 399 -16.97 13.13 5.59
C GLY A 399 -16.46 11.71 5.33
N LEU A 400 -15.50 11.30 6.15
CA LEU A 400 -14.86 9.98 6.05
C LEU A 400 -15.82 8.89 6.54
N SER A 401 -16.14 7.95 5.66
CA SER A 401 -16.91 6.74 5.98
C SER A 401 -16.56 5.64 4.98
N GLU A 402 -16.71 4.38 5.37
CA GLU A 402 -16.46 3.24 4.49
C GLU A 402 -17.32 3.29 3.21
N LEU A 403 -18.62 3.53 3.37
CA LEU A 403 -19.55 3.66 2.23
C LEU A 403 -19.13 4.80 1.30
N GLY A 404 -18.83 5.99 1.86
CA GLY A 404 -18.38 7.14 1.07
C GLY A 404 -17.08 6.86 0.31
N MET A 405 -16.15 6.11 0.93
CA MET A 405 -14.90 5.68 0.29
C MET A 405 -15.16 4.72 -0.87
N LEU A 406 -15.99 3.70 -0.70
CA LEU A 406 -16.35 2.76 -1.76
C LEU A 406 -17.04 3.47 -2.92
N GLU A 407 -17.96 4.40 -2.64
CA GLU A 407 -18.58 5.24 -3.67
C GLU A 407 -17.56 6.14 -4.39
N ALA A 408 -16.63 6.73 -3.67
CA ALA A 408 -15.59 7.58 -4.25
C ALA A 408 -14.64 6.79 -5.17
N LEU A 409 -14.22 5.61 -4.75
CA LEU A 409 -13.42 4.69 -5.57
C LEU A 409 -14.20 4.29 -6.83
N ARG A 410 -15.44 3.78 -6.66
CA ARG A 410 -16.32 3.37 -7.78
C ARG A 410 -16.60 4.50 -8.77
N ALA A 411 -16.73 5.74 -8.29
CA ALA A 411 -16.99 6.90 -9.13
C ALA A 411 -15.73 7.57 -9.69
N GLY A 412 -14.54 7.17 -9.22
CA GLY A 412 -13.27 7.79 -9.58
C GLY A 412 -13.09 9.19 -9.01
N ARG A 413 -13.72 9.49 -7.87
CA ARG A 413 -13.51 10.73 -7.09
C ARG A 413 -12.18 10.67 -6.35
N SER A 414 -11.12 10.35 -7.09
CA SER A 414 -9.79 10.07 -6.57
C SER A 414 -8.70 10.77 -7.39
N MET A 415 -7.54 10.94 -6.75
CA MET A 415 -6.27 11.27 -7.40
C MET A 415 -5.15 10.46 -6.75
N ILE A 416 -4.04 10.29 -7.47
CA ILE A 416 -2.85 9.59 -6.95
C ILE A 416 -1.65 10.54 -6.93
N THR A 417 -0.82 10.48 -5.89
CA THR A 417 0.29 11.41 -5.68
C THR A 417 1.33 10.87 -4.69
N ASP A 418 2.59 11.26 -4.89
CA ASP A 418 3.70 11.04 -3.95
C ASP A 418 4.21 12.33 -3.28
N GLY A 419 3.50 13.46 -3.44
CA GLY A 419 3.79 14.68 -2.69
C GLY A 419 2.70 15.76 -2.79
N PRO A 420 2.55 16.42 -3.95
CA PRO A 420 1.73 17.61 -4.15
C PRO A 420 0.26 17.28 -4.21
N PHE A 421 -0.55 18.31 -4.01
CA PHE A 421 -1.99 18.26 -4.19
C PHE A 421 -2.42 19.15 -5.36
N VAL A 422 -3.10 18.54 -6.33
CA VAL A 422 -3.78 19.25 -7.41
C VAL A 422 -5.12 18.57 -7.67
N ALA A 423 -6.19 19.34 -7.56
CA ALA A 423 -7.52 18.90 -7.91
C ALA A 423 -8.16 19.86 -8.92
N PHE A 424 -8.89 19.28 -9.86
CA PHE A 424 -9.65 20.00 -10.87
C PHE A 424 -11.12 20.02 -10.50
N GLN A 425 -11.75 21.19 -10.63
CA GLN A 425 -13.19 21.34 -10.51
C GLN A 425 -13.71 22.07 -11.75
N LEU A 426 -14.71 21.49 -12.38
CA LEU A 426 -15.46 22.10 -13.46
C LEU A 426 -16.65 22.85 -12.90
N GLU A 427 -16.90 24.05 -13.41
CA GLU A 427 -18.06 24.85 -13.08
C GLU A 427 -18.82 25.26 -14.35
N GLY A 428 -20.10 24.93 -14.38
CA GLY A 428 -21.01 25.17 -15.48
C GLY A 428 -21.80 26.46 -15.40
N GLU A 429 -22.43 26.83 -16.51
CA GLU A 429 -23.52 27.80 -16.51
C GLU A 429 -24.60 27.39 -15.47
N GLY A 430 -25.00 28.35 -14.64
CA GLY A 430 -25.95 28.12 -13.52
C GLY A 430 -25.31 27.63 -12.21
N GLY A 431 -23.97 27.52 -12.12
CA GLY A 431 -23.26 27.18 -10.88
C GLY A 431 -23.16 25.68 -10.58
N SER A 432 -23.46 24.82 -11.57
CA SER A 432 -23.28 23.38 -11.44
C SER A 432 -21.78 23.03 -11.33
N LYS A 433 -21.39 22.18 -10.38
CA LYS A 433 -19.99 21.81 -10.14
C LYS A 433 -19.77 20.32 -10.35
N SER A 434 -18.70 19.95 -11.05
CA SER A 434 -18.22 18.57 -11.16
C SER A 434 -16.78 18.48 -10.69
N VAL A 435 -16.50 17.45 -9.90
CA VAL A 435 -15.14 17.11 -9.45
C VAL A 435 -14.55 16.00 -10.32
N LEU A 436 -13.31 15.61 -10.01
CA LEU A 436 -12.66 14.43 -10.60
C LEU A 436 -13.57 13.19 -10.53
N GLY A 437 -13.59 12.40 -11.61
CA GLY A 437 -14.46 11.23 -11.78
C GLY A 437 -15.92 11.53 -12.17
N GLY A 438 -16.36 12.79 -12.02
CA GLY A 438 -17.71 13.24 -12.33
C GLY A 438 -18.02 13.32 -13.83
N ARG A 439 -19.31 13.53 -14.13
CA ARG A 439 -19.82 13.80 -15.48
C ARG A 439 -20.33 15.22 -15.55
N PHE A 440 -20.10 15.86 -16.68
CA PHE A 440 -20.53 17.22 -16.93
C PHE A 440 -21.13 17.34 -18.33
N LEU A 441 -22.32 17.93 -18.46
CA LEU A 441 -22.99 18.15 -19.74
C LEU A 441 -22.38 19.39 -20.42
N ALA A 442 -22.02 19.29 -21.70
CA ALA A 442 -21.40 20.38 -22.45
C ALA A 442 -22.32 21.61 -22.56
N GLY A 443 -21.78 22.77 -22.15
CA GLY A 443 -22.31 24.14 -22.27
C GLY A 443 -21.12 25.13 -22.16
N ASN A 444 -21.32 26.46 -22.06
CA ASN A 444 -20.18 27.34 -21.75
C ASN A 444 -19.67 27.00 -20.33
N SER A 445 -18.48 26.42 -20.22
CA SER A 445 -17.92 25.96 -18.96
C SER A 445 -16.62 26.67 -18.63
N GLY A 446 -16.44 27.05 -17.37
CA GLY A 446 -15.20 27.60 -16.82
C GLY A 446 -14.37 26.52 -16.09
N TRP A 447 -13.05 26.68 -16.09
CA TRP A 447 -12.12 25.78 -15.38
C TRP A 447 -11.63 26.43 -14.09
N ASN A 448 -11.75 25.74 -12.96
CA ASN A 448 -11.14 26.14 -11.69
C ASN A 448 -10.07 25.12 -11.28
N LEU A 449 -8.83 25.58 -11.15
CA LEU A 449 -7.67 24.79 -10.72
C LEU A 449 -7.32 25.10 -9.26
N LYS A 450 -7.41 24.11 -8.37
CA LYS A 450 -6.86 24.21 -7.00
C LYS A 450 -5.49 23.52 -6.96
N ARG A 451 -4.43 24.27 -6.67
CA ARG A 451 -3.05 23.77 -6.57
C ARG A 451 -2.41 24.11 -5.22
N ARG A 452 -1.66 23.18 -4.64
CA ARG A 452 -0.74 23.40 -3.51
C ARG A 452 0.57 22.62 -3.75
N PRO A 453 1.62 23.28 -4.28
CA PRO A 453 2.86 22.60 -4.65
C PRO A 453 3.86 22.51 -3.50
N PRO A 454 4.59 21.39 -3.39
CA PRO A 454 6.00 21.42 -3.01
C PRO A 454 6.86 20.63 -4.01
N GLY A 455 7.90 21.26 -4.58
CA GLY A 455 9.01 20.59 -5.29
C GLY A 455 8.68 19.65 -6.47
N SER A 456 9.69 18.93 -6.96
CA SER A 456 9.63 18.02 -8.12
C SER A 456 8.81 16.77 -7.84
N SER A 457 7.60 16.67 -8.38
CA SER A 457 6.62 15.66 -7.99
C SER A 457 5.54 15.40 -9.07
N GLU A 458 4.84 14.26 -9.00
CA GLU A 458 3.86 13.81 -10.01
C GLU A 458 2.43 13.67 -9.47
N ILE A 459 1.42 13.90 -10.32
CA ILE A 459 -0.02 13.82 -10.00
C ILE A 459 -0.78 13.26 -11.20
N PHE A 460 -1.70 12.32 -10.96
CA PHE A 460 -2.61 11.80 -11.99
C PHE A 460 -4.07 11.85 -11.52
N ALA A 461 -4.95 12.36 -12.38
CA ALA A 461 -6.38 12.50 -12.11
C ALA A 461 -7.18 12.55 -13.43
N ARG A 462 -8.50 12.25 -13.37
CA ARG A 462 -9.39 12.28 -14.55
C ARG A 462 -10.66 13.11 -14.33
N SER A 463 -11.03 13.87 -15.35
CA SER A 463 -12.37 14.44 -15.56
C SER A 463 -12.90 13.98 -16.92
N CYS A 464 -14.20 13.65 -17.03
CA CYS A 464 -14.83 13.26 -18.29
C CYS A 464 -15.61 14.44 -18.87
N TYR A 465 -15.32 14.80 -20.12
CA TYR A 465 -16.10 15.77 -20.89
C TYR A 465 -16.76 15.05 -22.07
N THR A 466 -18.07 15.22 -22.25
CA THR A 466 -18.79 14.73 -23.44
C THR A 466 -19.22 15.92 -24.28
N GLY A 467 -18.47 16.24 -25.32
CA GLY A 467 -18.82 17.26 -26.30
C GLY A 467 -19.80 16.72 -27.34
N GLY A 468 -20.95 17.37 -27.49
CA GLY A 468 -21.88 17.10 -28.58
C GLY A 468 -21.46 17.84 -29.84
N THR A 469 -20.51 17.31 -30.60
CA THR A 469 -20.22 17.80 -31.96
C THR A 469 -19.89 16.64 -32.91
N SER A 470 -20.38 16.74 -34.14
CA SER A 470 -20.33 15.71 -35.20
C SER A 470 -18.91 15.20 -35.51
N PRO A 471 -18.73 13.92 -35.92
CA PRO A 471 -17.42 13.26 -36.12
C PRO A 471 -16.46 13.85 -37.18
N LYS A 472 -16.80 14.97 -37.81
CA LYS A 472 -15.99 15.56 -38.89
C LYS A 472 -15.01 16.66 -38.43
N ASP A 473 -15.14 17.18 -37.22
CA ASP A 473 -14.31 18.33 -36.76
C ASP A 473 -13.15 17.95 -35.81
N GLU A 474 -13.04 16.69 -35.37
CA GLU A 474 -11.98 16.26 -34.43
C GLU A 474 -10.56 16.25 -35.02
N ARG A 475 -10.40 16.32 -36.35
CA ARG A 475 -9.06 16.28 -37.00
C ARG A 475 -8.33 17.64 -37.06
N ARG A 476 -8.90 18.74 -36.57
CA ARG A 476 -8.30 20.09 -36.73
C ARG A 476 -7.67 20.71 -35.49
N TYR A 477 -7.78 20.12 -34.30
CA TYR A 477 -7.29 20.77 -33.07
C TYR A 477 -5.95 20.29 -32.51
N PHE A 478 -5.28 19.32 -33.13
CA PHE A 478 -3.97 18.83 -32.63
C PHE A 478 -2.83 18.83 -33.65
N ASN A 479 -3.02 19.44 -34.83
CA ASN A 479 -1.96 19.62 -35.82
C ASN A 479 -1.87 21.09 -36.24
N ASP A 480 -1.38 21.96 -35.37
CA ASP A 480 -0.48 23.03 -35.83
C ASP A 480 0.33 23.60 -34.67
N GLY A 481 1.57 23.14 -34.55
CA GLY A 481 2.59 23.79 -33.75
C GLY A 481 3.06 25.06 -34.47
N ARG A 482 2.27 26.14 -34.40
CA ARG A 482 2.64 27.56 -34.52
C ARG A 482 1.36 28.40 -34.74
N GLY A 483 0.79 28.93 -33.66
CA GLY A 483 -0.34 29.87 -33.70
C GLY A 483 -0.24 30.89 -32.57
N ARG A 484 -0.11 32.16 -32.95
CA ARG A 484 0.24 33.37 -32.20
C ARG A 484 -0.40 33.55 -30.82
N SER A 485 0.43 34.03 -29.89
CA SER A 485 0.08 34.65 -28.63
C SER A 485 -0.38 36.10 -28.83
N ASP A 486 -1.58 36.43 -28.37
CA ASP A 486 -1.99 37.79 -28.00
C ASP A 486 -2.50 37.71 -26.55
N GLY A 487 -1.67 38.05 -25.55
CA GLY A 487 -1.76 39.30 -24.78
C GLY A 487 -2.68 39.12 -23.56
N PHE A 488 -2.21 38.99 -22.31
CA PHE A 488 -1.77 40.09 -21.43
C PHE A 488 -1.38 39.54 -20.03
N PRO A 489 -0.72 40.32 -19.14
CA PRO A 489 0.70 40.20 -18.82
C PRO A 489 1.01 39.42 -17.53
N PHE A 490 2.07 38.61 -17.58
CA PHE A 490 2.81 38.17 -16.39
C PHE A 490 3.82 39.25 -16.00
N GLY A 491 3.68 39.78 -14.79
CA GLY A 491 4.68 40.64 -14.18
C GLY A 491 4.81 40.33 -12.69
N GLN A 492 5.74 39.43 -12.34
CA GLN A 492 6.82 39.71 -11.40
C GLN A 492 7.65 38.43 -11.16
N ARG A 493 8.93 38.52 -11.54
CA ARG A 493 9.99 37.67 -11.03
C ARG A 493 10.23 38.03 -9.57
N TRP A 494 10.29 37.02 -8.70
CA TRP A 494 11.10 37.11 -7.49
C TRP A 494 12.02 35.89 -7.43
N ARG A 495 13.32 36.19 -7.34
CA ARG A 495 14.39 35.25 -7.01
C ARG A 495 14.45 35.14 -5.50
N SER A 496 14.38 33.92 -4.97
CA SER A 496 15.22 33.35 -3.89
C SER A 496 14.69 31.97 -3.56
#